data_AF-A0A6N9QI95-F1
#
_entry.id   AF-A0A6N9QI95-F1
#
_cell.length_a   1.000
_cell.length_b   1.000
_cell.length_c   1.000
_cell.angle_alpha   90.00
_cell.angle_beta   90.00
_cell.angle_gamma   90.00
#
_symmetry.space_group_name_H-M   'P 1'
#
loop_
_entity.id
_entity.type
_entity.pdbx_description
1 polymer ?
#
loop_
_entity_poly.entity_id
_entity_poly.type
_entity_poly.pdbx_seq_one_letter_code
_entity_poly.pdbx_strand_id
1 'polypeptide(L)'
;MDELDLTAAESKAAYEEIKDYVLEHTGLKVSSLYIAQVKEKCGIIERVNYNLPKSKNSRQPKCPPEKEVAIREALEYFHMI
;
A
#
# COMPACT_ATOMS: atom_id res chain seq x y z
N MET A 1 18.28 -22.42 14.76
CA MET A 1 18.38 -20.95 14.93
C MET A 1 18.34 -20.46 13.51
N ASP A 2 17.13 -20.38 12.98
CA ASP A 2 16.89 -20.20 11.55
C ASP A 2 16.27 -18.83 11.39
N GLU A 3 17.20 -17.87 11.37
CA GLU A 3 16.98 -16.54 10.83
C GLU A 3 16.58 -16.67 9.36
N LEU A 4 15.70 -15.77 8.89
CA LEU A 4 15.41 -15.46 7.47
C LEU A 4 14.18 -16.14 6.81
N ASP A 5 12.98 -15.98 7.39
CA ASP A 5 11.75 -16.07 6.57
C ASP A 5 10.63 -15.06 6.96
N LEU A 6 11.00 -13.94 7.60
CA LEU A 6 10.04 -12.92 8.06
C LEU A 6 9.56 -11.96 6.94
N THR A 7 10.37 -11.77 5.89
CA THR A 7 10.19 -10.66 4.93
C THR A 7 8.99 -10.74 3.97
N ALA A 8 8.33 -11.88 3.80
CA ALA A 8 7.17 -12.00 2.90
C ALA A 8 5.84 -12.12 3.64
N ALA A 9 5.86 -12.71 4.84
CA ALA A 9 4.72 -12.79 5.72
C ALA A 9 4.43 -11.43 6.38
N GLU A 10 5.47 -10.71 6.81
CA GLU A 10 5.34 -9.35 7.35
C GLU A 10 4.79 -8.38 6.30
N SER A 11 5.30 -8.41 5.05
CA SER A 11 4.79 -7.52 4.00
C SER A 11 3.33 -7.83 3.62
N LYS A 12 2.91 -9.10 3.57
CA LYS A 12 1.50 -9.45 3.29
C LYS A 12 0.58 -9.12 4.46
N ALA A 13 1.02 -9.36 5.69
CA ALA A 13 0.31 -8.95 6.90
C ALA A 13 0.12 -7.42 6.91
N ALA A 14 1.18 -6.66 6.59
CA ALA A 14 1.13 -5.21 6.50
C ALA A 14 0.09 -4.68 5.51
N TYR A 15 -0.14 -5.33 4.36
CA TYR A 15 -1.18 -4.88 3.43
C TYR A 15 -2.60 -5.08 3.98
N GLU A 16 -2.85 -6.15 4.73
CA GLU A 16 -4.15 -6.36 5.36
C GLU A 16 -4.32 -5.42 6.56
N GLU A 17 -3.28 -5.24 7.39
CA GLU A 17 -3.29 -4.29 8.52
C GLU A 17 -3.54 -2.85 8.06
N ILE A 18 -2.92 -2.42 6.96
CA ILE A 18 -3.19 -1.10 6.36
C ILE A 18 -4.65 -0.99 5.89
N LYS A 19 -5.20 -2.05 5.28
CA LYS A 19 -6.60 -2.02 4.83
C LYS A 19 -7.57 -1.94 6.01
N ASP A 20 -7.31 -2.72 7.04
CA ASP A 20 -8.14 -2.78 8.24
C ASP A 20 -8.06 -1.44 8.99
N TYR A 21 -6.86 -0.89 9.19
CA TYR A 21 -6.68 0.44 9.78
C TYR A 21 -7.46 1.52 9.03
N VAL A 22 -7.34 1.55 7.70
CA VAL A 22 -8.08 2.52 6.88
C VAL A 22 -9.59 2.32 7.00
N LEU A 23 -10.06 1.07 7.03
CA LEU A 23 -11.47 0.76 7.19
C LEU A 23 -12.00 1.16 8.57
N GLU A 24 -11.26 0.90 9.64
CA GLU A 24 -11.66 1.22 11.02
C GLU A 24 -11.64 2.73 11.29
N HIS A 25 -10.63 3.45 10.77
CA HIS A 25 -10.46 4.88 11.02
C HIS A 25 -11.32 5.76 10.11
N THR A 26 -11.50 5.36 8.84
CA THR A 26 -12.20 6.20 7.84
C THR A 26 -13.50 5.60 7.33
N GLY A 27 -13.75 4.32 7.56
CA GLY A 27 -14.87 3.59 6.96
C GLY A 27 -14.67 3.27 5.48
N LEU A 28 -13.52 3.59 4.89
CA LEU A 28 -13.26 3.42 3.46
C LEU A 28 -12.56 2.09 3.16
N LYS A 29 -13.04 1.38 2.14
CA LYS A 29 -12.34 0.19 1.63
C LYS A 29 -11.28 0.58 0.60
N VAL A 30 -10.02 0.23 0.88
CA VAL A 30 -8.88 0.45 -0.03
C VAL A 30 -8.41 -0.87 -0.65
N SER A 31 -7.90 -0.79 -1.88
CA SER A 31 -7.33 -1.94 -2.57
C SER A 31 -5.81 -1.95 -2.41
N SER A 32 -5.19 -3.13 -2.50
CA SER A 32 -3.72 -3.25 -2.46
C SER A 32 -3.03 -2.44 -3.57
N LEU A 33 -3.69 -2.22 -4.71
CA LEU A 33 -3.20 -1.36 -5.78
C LEU A 33 -3.01 0.09 -5.29
N TYR A 34 -3.96 0.62 -4.53
CA TYR A 34 -3.86 1.98 -4.01
C TYR A 34 -2.76 2.10 -2.97
N ILE A 35 -2.60 1.10 -2.10
CA ILE A 35 -1.50 1.06 -1.12
C ILE A 35 -0.15 1.07 -1.86
N ALA A 36 -0.01 0.25 -2.91
CA ALA A 36 1.20 0.24 -3.73
C ALA A 36 1.46 1.59 -4.43
N GLN A 37 0.43 2.23 -4.98
CA GLN A 37 0.56 3.56 -5.60
C GLN A 37 1.01 4.63 -4.60
N VAL A 38 0.46 4.62 -3.38
CA VAL A 38 0.84 5.60 -2.35
C VAL A 38 2.25 5.33 -1.83
N LYS A 39 2.60 4.06 -1.58
CA LYS A 39 3.99 3.67 -1.25
C LYS A 39 4.99 4.13 -2.31
N GLU A 40 4.67 3.94 -3.59
CA GLU A 40 5.48 4.40 -4.73
C GLU A 40 5.63 5.94 -4.74
N LYS A 41 4.53 6.68 -4.52
CA LYS A 41 4.57 8.16 -4.40
C LYS A 41 5.42 8.65 -3.23
N CYS A 42 5.41 7.93 -2.11
CA CYS A 42 6.21 8.26 -0.93
C CYS A 42 7.68 7.80 -1.04
N GLY A 43 8.07 7.08 -2.11
CA GLY A 43 9.42 6.57 -2.27
C GLY A 43 9.71 5.27 -1.50
N ILE A 44 8.69 4.64 -0.91
CA ILE A 44 8.82 3.30 -0.30
C ILE A 44 8.73 2.24 -1.40
N ILE A 45 9.82 2.04 -2.13
CA ILE A 45 9.88 1.03 -3.18
C ILE A 45 10.33 -0.31 -2.54
N GLU A 46 9.39 -1.00 -1.89
CA GLU A 46 9.66 -2.32 -1.29
C GLU A 46 9.80 -3.41 -2.37
N ARG A 47 9.09 -3.26 -3.50
CA ARG A 47 9.20 -4.11 -4.72
C ARG A 47 8.79 -3.32 -5.96
N VAL A 48 9.34 -3.72 -7.11
CA VAL A 48 8.88 -3.25 -8.43
C VAL A 48 7.38 -3.54 -8.54
N ASN A 49 6.57 -2.48 -8.75
CA ASN A 49 5.15 -2.62 -8.99
C ASN A 49 4.94 -3.46 -10.26
N TYR A 50 4.54 -4.73 -10.11
CA TYR A 50 4.28 -5.63 -11.24
C TYR A 50 3.03 -5.19 -12.04
N ASN A 51 2.17 -4.36 -11.46
CA ASN A 51 1.11 -3.64 -12.14
C ASN A 51 1.69 -2.42 -12.88
N LEU A 52 2.69 -2.62 -13.73
CA LEU A 52 3.09 -1.58 -14.67
C LEU A 52 2.00 -1.42 -15.74
N PRO A 53 1.66 -0.18 -16.12
CA PRO A 53 0.74 0.06 -17.21
C PRO A 53 1.29 -0.57 -18.50
N LYS A 54 0.54 -1.50 -19.09
CA LYS A 54 0.95 -2.21 -20.33
C LYS A 54 1.14 -1.28 -21.54
N SER A 55 0.67 -0.03 -21.46
CA SER A 55 0.93 1.03 -22.44
C SER A 55 0.93 2.40 -21.78
N LYS A 56 1.55 3.41 -22.41
CA LYS A 56 1.49 4.83 -21.98
C LYS A 56 0.07 5.39 -21.79
N ASN A 57 -0.94 4.73 -22.38
CA ASN A 57 -2.36 5.10 -22.30
C ASN A 57 -3.17 4.22 -21.34
N SER A 58 -2.53 3.30 -20.61
CA SER A 58 -3.24 2.48 -19.64
C SER A 58 -3.69 3.38 -18.47
N ARG A 59 -4.98 3.71 -18.48
CA ARG A 59 -5.65 4.45 -17.41
C ARG A 59 -5.75 3.56 -16.18
N GLN A 60 -4.65 3.36 -15.48
CA GLN A 60 -4.76 2.78 -14.14
C GLN A 60 -5.66 3.69 -13.30
N PRO A 61 -6.60 3.12 -12.54
CA PRO A 61 -7.41 3.91 -11.62
C PRO A 61 -6.44 4.60 -10.66
N LYS A 62 -6.46 5.93 -10.69
CA LYS A 62 -5.74 6.75 -9.70
C LYS A 62 -6.50 6.66 -8.40
N CYS A 63 -5.79 6.44 -7.29
CA CYS A 63 -6.40 6.50 -5.98
C CYS A 63 -7.10 7.86 -5.79
N PRO A 64 -8.38 7.88 -5.38
CA PRO A 64 -9.03 9.14 -5.02
C PRO A 64 -8.34 9.76 -3.80
N PRO A 65 -8.32 11.11 -3.69
CA PRO A 65 -7.53 11.82 -2.69
C PRO A 65 -7.88 11.42 -1.24
N GLU A 66 -9.15 11.16 -0.95
CA GLU A 66 -9.61 10.70 0.37
C GLU A 66 -8.95 9.38 0.80
N LYS A 67 -8.84 8.42 -0.13
CA LYS A 67 -8.20 7.12 0.14
C LYS A 67 -6.69 7.25 0.23
N GLU A 68 -6.10 8.14 -0.56
CA GLU A 68 -4.67 8.41 -0.50
C GLU A 68 -4.24 8.98 0.85
N VAL A 69 -5.01 9.92 1.41
CA VAL A 69 -4.77 10.46 2.75
C VAL A 69 -4.89 9.36 3.80
N ALA A 70 -5.96 8.56 3.77
CA ALA A 70 -6.16 7.49 4.74
C ALA A 70 -5.02 6.44 4.70
N ILE A 71 -4.59 6.05 3.50
CA ILE A 71 -3.46 5.12 3.33
C ILE A 71 -2.17 5.75 3.85
N ARG A 72 -1.94 7.04 3.58
CA ARG A 72 -0.76 7.75 4.09
C ARG A 72 -0.73 7.79 5.61
N GLU A 73 -1.85 8.11 6.25
CA GLU A 73 -1.98 8.09 7.72
C GLU A 73 -1.69 6.69 8.27
N ALA A 74 -2.18 5.63 7.61
CA ALA A 74 -1.84 4.27 7.99
C ALA A 74 -0.34 4.00 7.86
N LEU A 75 0.30 4.43 6.77
CA LEU A 75 1.74 4.27 6.58
C LEU A 75 2.55 5.03 7.64
N GLU A 76 2.12 6.23 8.04
CA GLU A 76 2.73 6.99 9.15
C GLU A 76 2.54 6.26 10.49
N TYR A 77 1.35 5.72 10.75
CA TYR A 77 1.04 4.95 11.96
C TYR A 77 1.90 3.68 12.10
N PHE A 78 2.12 2.97 10.99
CA PHE A 78 2.98 1.79 10.94
C PHE A 78 4.48 2.14 10.80
N HIS A 79 4.85 3.42 10.89
CA HIS A 79 6.24 3.91 10.76
C HIS A 79 6.93 3.45 9.46
N MET A 80 6.17 3.38 8.36
CA MET A 80 6.68 3.03 7.04
C MET A 80 7.20 4.24 6.26
N ILE A 81 6.72 5.45 6.58
CA ILE A 81 7.18 6.75 6.06
C ILE A 81 7.62 7.70 7.16
#